data_AF-A0A376LG91-F1
#
_entry.id   AF-A0A376LG91-F1
#
_cell.length_a   1.000
_cell.length_b   1.000
_cell.length_c   1.000
_cell.angle_alpha   90.00
_cell.angle_beta   90.00
_cell.angle_gamma   90.00
#
_symmetry.space_group_name_H-M   'P 1'
#
loop_
_entity.id
_entity.type
_entity.pdbx_description
1 polymer ?
#
loop_
_entity_poly.entity_id
_entity_poly.type
_entity_poly.pdbx_seq_one_letter_code
_entity_poly.pdbx_strand_id
1 'polypeptide(L)'
;MPLLKLSKLRQAPLGLVAASALGAVSLVCQNLIDVCRLNTLRGPVSLFFLTLAESGERKTAVDKLLMKPLYQQEMQLYSRYKSELAVWKNKEELLKAQKKSIVVKTE
;
A
#
# COMPACT_ATOMS: atom_id res chain seq x y z
N MET A 1 -10.10 -8.02 -15.80
CA MET A 1 -9.51 -8.52 -17.06
C MET A 1 -8.79 -9.84 -16.79
N PRO A 2 -9.01 -10.92 -17.57
CA PRO A 2 -8.33 -12.20 -17.33
C PRO A 2 -6.81 -12.12 -17.55
N LEU A 3 -6.03 -12.82 -16.73
CA LEU A 3 -4.55 -12.82 -16.80
C LEU A 3 -4.03 -13.32 -18.16
N LEU A 4 -4.69 -14.33 -18.74
CA LEU A 4 -4.36 -14.85 -20.07
C LEU A 4 -4.57 -13.81 -21.18
N LYS A 5 -5.53 -12.90 -21.01
CA LYS A 5 -5.73 -11.79 -21.96
C LYS A 5 -4.61 -10.75 -21.78
N LEU A 6 -4.17 -10.51 -20.55
CA LEU A 6 -3.11 -9.56 -20.25
C LEU A 6 -1.75 -10.01 -20.80
N SER A 7 -1.42 -11.29 -20.62
CA SER A 7 -0.18 -11.86 -21.17
C SER A 7 -0.10 -11.70 -22.68
N LYS A 8 -1.19 -12.01 -23.40
CA LYS A 8 -1.28 -11.84 -24.86
C LYS A 8 -1.15 -10.38 -25.29
N LEU A 9 -1.88 -9.46 -24.65
CA LEU A 9 -1.85 -8.03 -25.00
C LEU A 9 -0.49 -7.38 -24.75
N ARG A 10 0.19 -7.78 -23.67
CA ARG A 10 1.49 -7.23 -23.31
C ARG A 10 2.67 -8.01 -23.88
N GLN A 11 2.43 -9.15 -24.54
CA GLN A 11 3.47 -10.08 -24.98
C GLN A 11 4.43 -10.40 -23.83
N ALA A 12 3.86 -10.77 -22.68
CA ALA A 12 4.60 -11.06 -21.46
C ALA A 12 4.36 -12.52 -21.04
N PRO A 13 5.37 -13.22 -20.50
CA PRO A 13 5.22 -14.58 -19.99
C PRO A 13 4.09 -14.68 -18.96
N LEU A 14 3.27 -15.73 -19.05
CA LEU A 14 2.10 -15.88 -18.17
C LEU A 14 2.51 -15.98 -16.69
N GLY A 15 3.62 -16.66 -16.38
CA GLY A 15 4.14 -16.76 -15.02
C GLY A 15 4.48 -15.40 -14.41
N LEU A 16 5.09 -14.50 -15.19
CA LEU A 16 5.40 -13.13 -14.78
C LEU A 16 4.13 -12.33 -14.51
N VAL A 17 3.13 -12.42 -15.39
CA VAL A 17 1.83 -11.75 -15.20
C VAL A 17 1.10 -12.28 -13.96
N ALA A 18 1.12 -13.58 -13.75
CA ALA A 18 0.49 -14.21 -12.60
C ALA A 18 1.19 -13.83 -11.29
N ALA A 19 2.52 -13.87 -11.24
CA ALA A 19 3.31 -13.45 -10.08
C ALA A 19 2.99 -12.01 -9.67
N SER A 20 2.97 -11.10 -10.65
CA SER A 20 2.60 -9.69 -10.43
C SER A 20 1.19 -9.52 -9.88
N ALA A 21 0.22 -10.23 -10.47
CA ALA A 21 -1.18 -10.16 -10.06
C ALA A 21 -1.39 -10.73 -8.64
N LEU A 22 -0.77 -11.87 -8.34
CA LEU A 22 -0.83 -12.48 -7.00
C LEU A 22 -0.15 -11.60 -5.96
N GLY A 23 0.94 -10.91 -6.32
CA GLY A 23 1.57 -9.91 -5.46
C GLY A 23 0.62 -8.75 -5.13
N ALA A 24 -0.08 -8.21 -6.12
CA ALA A 24 -1.07 -7.15 -5.92
C ALA A 24 -2.24 -7.62 -5.03
N VAL A 25 -2.74 -8.84 -5.26
CA VAL A 25 -3.80 -9.43 -4.43
C VAL A 25 -3.32 -9.65 -2.99
N SER A 26 -2.11 -10.17 -2.80
CA SER A 26 -1.53 -10.34 -1.47
C SER A 26 -1.49 -9.02 -0.71
N LEU A 27 -1.05 -7.92 -1.35
CA LEU A 27 -0.98 -6.62 -0.72
C LEU A 27 -2.36 -6.07 -0.33
N VAL A 28 -3.38 -6.24 -1.18
CA VAL A 28 -4.76 -5.83 -0.85
C VAL A 28 -5.31 -6.61 0.35
N CYS A 29 -5.04 -7.90 0.40
CA CYS A 29 -5.59 -8.78 1.42
C CYS A 29 -4.84 -8.70 2.77
N GLN A 30 -3.63 -8.17 2.82
CA GLN A 30 -2.79 -8.13 4.03
C GLN A 30 -3.48 -7.49 5.23
N ASN A 31 -4.24 -6.41 5.02
CA ASN A 31 -4.92 -5.71 6.11
C ASN A 31 -6.32 -6.30 6.45
N LEU A 32 -6.73 -7.36 5.74
CA LEU A 32 -8.08 -7.94 5.84
C LEU A 32 -8.07 -9.38 6.33
N ILE A 33 -6.98 -10.12 6.07
CA ILE A 33 -6.94 -11.57 6.24
C ILE A 33 -5.67 -11.96 6.98
N ASP A 34 -5.86 -12.52 8.17
CA ASP A 34 -4.85 -13.30 8.87
C ASP A 34 -4.99 -14.78 8.53
N VAL A 35 -3.85 -15.44 8.40
CA VAL A 35 -3.73 -16.90 8.25
C VAL A 35 -3.03 -17.50 9.46
N CYS A 36 -3.55 -18.65 9.90
CA CYS A 36 -2.89 -19.47 10.91
C CYS A 36 -1.82 -20.33 10.24
N ARG A 37 -0.58 -20.19 10.68
CA ARG A 37 0.56 -21.05 10.34
C ARG A 37 0.80 -22.00 11.50
N LEU A 38 2.00 -22.56 11.60
CA LEU A 38 2.38 -23.52 12.64
C LEU A 38 1.94 -23.07 14.06
N ASN A 39 1.22 -23.94 14.76
CA ASN A 39 0.73 -23.73 16.13
C ASN A 39 -0.08 -22.42 16.29
N THR A 40 0.43 -21.49 17.09
CA THR A 40 -0.18 -20.20 17.43
C THR A 40 0.28 -19.07 16.50
N LEU A 41 1.07 -19.37 15.47
CA LEU A 41 1.64 -18.36 14.59
C LEU A 41 0.58 -17.84 13.61
N ARG A 42 -0.18 -16.85 14.05
CA ARG A 42 -1.14 -16.11 13.23
C ARG A 42 -0.52 -14.82 12.72
N GLY A 43 -0.78 -14.47 11.47
CA GLY A 43 -0.37 -13.20 10.90
C GLY A 43 -0.97 -12.99 9.51
N PRO A 44 -0.74 -11.83 8.88
CA PRO A 44 -1.39 -11.49 7.63
C PRO A 44 -0.92 -12.40 6.49
N VAL A 45 -1.75 -12.50 5.45
CA VAL A 45 -1.34 -13.13 4.19
C VAL A 45 -0.08 -12.46 3.65
N SER A 46 0.93 -13.24 3.27
CA SER A 46 2.19 -12.69 2.75
C SER A 46 2.74 -13.59 1.67
N LEU A 47 2.52 -13.22 0.41
CA LEU A 47 3.14 -13.84 -0.74
C LEU A 47 4.33 -13.00 -1.21
N PHE A 48 5.46 -13.65 -1.43
CA PHE A 48 6.66 -13.04 -1.99
C PHE A 48 6.99 -13.71 -3.33
N PHE A 49 7.09 -12.90 -4.38
CA PHE A 49 7.41 -13.38 -5.72
C PHE A 49 8.72 -12.76 -6.22
N LEU A 50 9.63 -13.61 -6.68
CA LEU A 50 10.83 -13.21 -7.42
C LEU A 50 10.70 -13.73 -8.85
N THR A 51 10.67 -12.83 -9.82
CA THR A 51 10.59 -13.20 -11.23
C THR A 51 11.92 -12.92 -11.93
N LEU A 52 12.57 -13.97 -12.42
CA LEU A 52 13.73 -13.86 -13.30
C LEU A 52 13.25 -13.80 -14.75
N ALA A 53 13.63 -12.74 -15.47
CA ALA A 53 13.34 -12.60 -16.89
C ALA A 53 14.37 -11.69 -17.56
N GLU A 54 14.55 -11.80 -18.87
CA GLU A 54 15.47 -10.95 -19.64
C GLU A 54 14.97 -9.51 -19.78
N SER A 55 15.85 -8.59 -20.13
CA SER A 55 15.45 -7.22 -20.46
C SER A 55 14.49 -7.24 -21.65
N GLY A 56 13.43 -6.43 -21.60
CA GLY A 56 12.40 -6.43 -22.65
C GLY A 56 11.16 -7.28 -22.35
N GLU A 57 11.24 -8.25 -21.43
CA GLU A 57 10.15 -9.18 -21.01
C GLU A 57 8.96 -8.52 -20.27
N ARG A 58 8.87 -7.19 -20.33
CA ARG A 58 7.74 -6.38 -19.83
C ARG A 58 7.46 -6.52 -18.33
N LYS A 59 8.39 -7.07 -17.54
CA LYS A 59 8.40 -7.10 -16.05
C LYS A 59 7.78 -5.85 -15.42
N THR A 60 8.49 -4.72 -15.53
CA THR A 60 8.08 -3.44 -14.95
C THR A 60 6.77 -2.91 -15.54
N ALA A 61 6.51 -3.17 -16.82
CA ALA A 61 5.32 -2.66 -17.49
C ALA A 61 4.04 -3.37 -17.05
N VAL A 62 4.14 -4.68 -16.78
CA VAL A 62 3.06 -5.50 -16.21
C VAL A 62 2.83 -5.14 -14.75
N ASP A 63 3.92 -5.08 -13.95
CA ASP A 63 3.84 -4.68 -12.53
C ASP A 63 3.17 -3.33 -12.36
N LYS A 64 3.64 -2.30 -13.08
CA LYS A 64 3.05 -0.95 -13.01
C LYS A 64 1.57 -0.94 -13.39
N LEU A 65 1.15 -1.76 -14.36
CA LEU A 65 -0.25 -1.81 -14.77
C LEU A 65 -1.13 -2.39 -13.67
N LEU A 66 -0.72 -3.52 -13.10
CA LEU A 66 -1.50 -4.24 -12.09
C LEU A 66 -1.49 -3.51 -10.73
N MET A 67 -0.37 -2.88 -10.38
CA MET A 67 -0.22 -2.11 -9.14
C MET A 67 -0.80 -0.69 -9.22
N LYS A 68 -1.14 -0.18 -10.42
CA LYS A 68 -1.62 1.19 -10.62
C LYS A 68 -2.75 1.61 -9.65
N PRO A 69 -3.81 0.79 -9.43
CA PRO A 69 -4.87 1.18 -8.51
C PRO A 69 -4.36 1.34 -7.07
N LEU A 70 -3.38 0.54 -6.66
CA LEU A 70 -2.80 0.56 -5.32
C LEU A 70 -1.97 1.83 -5.11
N TYR A 71 -1.14 2.19 -6.09
CA TYR A 71 -0.40 3.46 -6.05
C TYR A 71 -1.33 4.67 -6.02
N GLN A 72 -2.46 4.63 -6.74
CA GLN A 72 -3.46 5.69 -6.70
C GLN A 72 -4.10 5.80 -5.31
N GLN A 73 -4.44 4.68 -4.68
CA GLN A 73 -4.97 4.67 -3.32
C GLN A 73 -3.95 5.17 -2.30
N GLU A 74 -2.70 4.71 -2.39
CA GLU A 74 -1.61 5.17 -1.52
C GLU A 74 -1.41 6.70 -1.62
N MET A 75 -1.44 7.24 -2.84
CA MET A 75 -1.33 8.69 -3.06
C MET A 75 -2.48 9.47 -2.41
N GLN A 76 -3.72 8.97 -2.51
CA GLN A 76 -4.90 9.58 -1.89
C GLN A 76 -4.80 9.55 -0.36
N LEU A 77 -4.45 8.38 0.21
CA LEU A 77 -4.26 8.21 1.65
C LEU A 77 -3.17 9.13 2.18
N TYR A 78 -2.04 9.25 1.47
CA TYR A 78 -0.94 10.11 1.87
C TYR A 78 -1.31 11.59 1.81
N SER A 79 -2.05 12.01 0.78
CA SER A 79 -2.57 13.39 0.68
C SER A 79 -3.50 13.72 1.85
N ARG A 80 -4.43 12.80 2.17
CA ARG A 80 -5.33 12.93 3.32
C ARG A 80 -4.56 13.02 4.63
N TYR A 81 -3.62 12.10 4.86
CA TYR A 81 -2.75 12.11 6.04
C TYR A 81 -2.03 13.45 6.22
N LYS A 82 -1.45 14.00 5.14
CA LYS A 82 -0.78 15.31 5.20
C LYS A 82 -1.73 16.42 5.64
N SER A 83 -2.95 16.44 5.12
CA SER A 83 -3.95 17.45 5.49
C SER A 83 -4.37 17.33 6.96
N GLU A 84 -4.63 16.11 7.43
CA GLU A 84 -5.03 15.83 8.81
C GLU A 84 -3.90 16.16 9.79
N LEU A 85 -2.65 15.86 9.42
CA LEU A 85 -1.48 16.19 10.22
C LEU A 85 -1.30 17.70 10.38
N ALA A 86 -1.53 18.49 9.33
CA ALA A 86 -1.45 19.96 9.42
C ALA A 86 -2.52 20.52 10.37
N VAL A 87 -3.76 20.04 10.26
CA VAL A 87 -4.85 20.43 11.17
C VAL A 87 -4.53 20.04 12.61
N TRP A 88 -4.02 18.82 12.82
CA TRP A 88 -3.64 18.34 14.13
C TRP A 88 -2.54 19.21 14.77
N LYS A 89 -1.49 19.55 14.01
CA LYS A 89 -0.41 20.44 14.49
C LYS A 89 -0.93 21.82 14.88
N ASN A 90 -1.82 22.41 14.09
CA ASN A 90 -2.43 23.70 14.42
C ASN A 90 -3.25 23.63 15.72
N LYS A 91 -4.02 22.56 15.91
CA LYS A 91 -4.77 22.33 17.16
C LYS A 91 -3.83 22.15 18.35
N GLU A 92 -2.74 21.41 18.17
CA GLU A 92 -1.74 21.17 19.19
C GLU A 92 -1.12 22.50 19.66
N GLU A 93 -0.71 23.37 18.74
CA GLU A 93 -0.15 24.69 19.05
C GLU A 93 -1.16 25.60 19.76
N LEU A 94 -2.42 25.62 19.29
CA LEU A 94 -3.48 26.38 19.96
C LEU A 94 -3.69 25.90 21.41
N LEU A 95 -3.74 24.59 21.63
CA LEU A 95 -3.88 24.00 22.97
C LEU A 95 -2.68 24.35 23.87
N LYS A 96 -1.46 24.32 23.33
CA LYS A 96 -0.25 24.75 24.07
C LYS A 96 -0.34 26.22 24.48
N ALA A 97 -0.77 27.11 23.58
CA ALA A 97 -0.94 28.53 23.88
C ALA A 97 -2.01 28.77 24.95
N GLN A 98 -3.16 28.10 24.86
CA GLN A 98 -4.23 28.17 25.86
C GLN A 98 -3.74 27.71 27.24
N LYS A 99 -3.05 26.57 27.31
CA LYS A 99 -2.48 26.08 28.57
C LYS A 99 -1.54 27.10 29.22
N LYS A 100 -0.64 27.72 28.44
CA LYS A 100 0.25 28.78 28.94
C LYS A 100 -0.53 29.97 29.50
N SER A 101 -1.58 30.41 28.82
CA SER A 101 -2.40 31.55 29.27
C SER A 101 -3.19 31.31 30.56
N ILE A 102 -3.56 30.05 30.84
CA ILE A 102 -4.26 29.67 32.07
C ILE A 102 -3.29 29.68 33.26
N VAL A 103 -2.07 29.16 33.08
CA VAL A 103 -1.04 29.16 34.13
C VAL A 103 -0.71 30.59 34.56
N VAL A 104 -0.53 31.51 33.60
CA VAL A 104 -0.22 32.93 33.89
C VAL A 104 -1.35 33.68 34.61
N LYS A 105 -2.61 33.26 34.46
CA LYS A 105 -3.76 33.91 35.13
C LYS A 105 -4.01 33.43 36.57
N THR A 106 -3.29 32.40 37.01
CA THR A 106 -3.48 31.77 38.33
C THR A 106 -2.40 32.22 39.32
N GLU A 107 -1.47 33.07 38.89
CA GLU A 107 -0.48 33.80 39.71
C GLU A 107 -0.92 35.26 39.88
#